data_AF-A0A8S2I236-F1
#
_entry.id   AF-A0A8S2I236-F1
#
_cell.length_a   1.000
_cell.length_b   1.000
_cell.length_c   1.000
_cell.angle_alpha   90.00
_cell.angle_beta   90.00
_cell.angle_gamma   90.00
#
_symmetry.space_group_name_H-M   'P 1'
#
loop_
_entity.id
_entity.type
_entity.pdbx_description
1 polymer ?
#
loop_
_entity_poly.entity_id
_entity_poly.type
_entity_poly.pdbx_seq_one_letter_code
_entity_poly.pdbx_strand_id
1 'polypeptide(L)'
;MFDIIQTDWRKLVHDIETAKPKLDSLVWSAIPNDLRKMLIERLQPPNPELAKQITDIMSSSTLPVGWGKQLFPELIITQSCSGAALLHHNDKLKNILGSGVQLCGECYSSTEGVLGINLGYTSLNQFTFAVRFCYFELIPEEQWNEKHPECVLVEHSELNKLYEVVITNYNGLYRYRMGDIIKIIDYRNGNLPVFELVYRRSSILNHFGEHVTEQQIISTLQRSIKQLNEQLKTSFILVDYCATSVNENNLFYHRLFIELNPQQSNDAIILDQLLGYLFGHHNTNQELENSLKNFALFIDKDLCDSNYFYSDERLSSRLQSLDILLCKQGTFIKLKQGKFFLKVYFIRMMLQT
;
A
#
# COMPACT_ATOMS: atom_id res chain seq x y z
N MET A 1 13.36 8.10 -4.04
CA MET A 1 14.77 8.50 -4.28
C MET A 1 15.26 8.09 -5.66
N PHE A 2 15.41 6.80 -5.98
CA PHE A 2 15.95 6.38 -7.28
C PHE A 2 15.15 6.87 -8.49
N ASP A 3 13.83 7.01 -8.37
CA ASP A 3 12.99 7.60 -9.42
C ASP A 3 13.32 9.08 -9.68
N ILE A 4 13.67 9.84 -8.63
CA ILE A 4 14.13 11.23 -8.76
C ILE A 4 15.50 11.25 -9.42
N ILE A 5 16.42 10.37 -9.01
CA ILE A 5 17.73 10.24 -9.65
C ILE A 5 17.54 9.96 -11.14
N GLN A 6 16.70 8.99 -11.51
CA GLN A 6 16.45 8.64 -12.90
C GLN A 6 15.82 9.77 -13.72
N THR A 7 14.95 10.58 -13.10
CA THR A 7 14.25 11.69 -13.80
C THR A 7 15.13 12.93 -13.90
N ASP A 8 15.85 13.28 -12.84
CA ASP A 8 16.55 14.56 -12.68
C ASP A 8 18.08 14.45 -12.68
N TRP A 9 18.67 13.29 -13.05
CA TRP A 9 20.12 13.08 -12.97
C TRP A 9 20.96 14.17 -13.65
N ARG A 10 20.48 14.77 -14.75
CA ARG A 10 21.20 15.86 -15.45
C ARG A 10 21.37 17.11 -14.60
N LYS A 11 20.36 17.44 -13.77
CA LYS A 11 20.44 18.55 -12.82
C LYS A 11 21.44 18.20 -11.72
N LEU A 12 21.35 16.99 -11.16
CA LEU A 12 22.27 16.51 -10.13
C LEU A 12 23.73 16.50 -10.60
N VAL A 13 23.99 16.04 -11.84
CA VAL A 13 25.32 16.06 -12.47
C VAL A 13 25.85 17.49 -12.61
N HIS A 14 25.01 18.44 -13.07
CA HIS A 14 25.41 19.85 -13.16
C HIS A 14 25.78 20.44 -11.80
N ASP A 15 25.00 20.12 -10.77
CA ASP A 15 25.23 20.62 -9.42
C ASP A 15 26.55 20.09 -8.85
N ILE A 16 26.87 18.81 -9.10
CA ILE A 16 28.13 18.19 -8.71
C ILE A 16 29.31 18.77 -9.51
N GLU A 17 29.14 18.98 -10.82
CA GLU A 17 30.19 19.49 -11.71
C GLU A 17 30.57 20.94 -11.41
N THR A 18 29.59 21.77 -11.01
CA THR A 18 29.76 23.22 -10.84
C THR A 18 29.76 23.68 -9.39
N ALA A 19 29.41 22.79 -8.47
CA ALA A 19 29.10 23.09 -7.06
C ALA A 19 28.05 24.20 -6.88
N LYS A 20 27.09 24.30 -7.81
CA LYS A 20 26.01 25.28 -7.80
C LYS A 20 24.66 24.59 -8.00
N PRO A 21 23.75 24.60 -7.01
CA PRO A 21 22.45 23.96 -7.14
C PRO A 21 21.62 24.58 -8.26
N LYS A 22 21.13 23.76 -9.20
CA LYS A 22 20.22 24.15 -10.27
C LYS A 22 18.78 23.83 -9.86
N LEU A 23 18.32 24.59 -8.88
CA LEU A 23 16.96 24.52 -8.35
C LEU A 23 16.13 25.72 -8.86
N ASP A 24 14.82 25.51 -8.96
CA ASP A 24 13.86 26.58 -9.23
C ASP A 24 13.95 27.66 -8.12
N SER A 25 13.80 28.94 -8.48
CA SER A 25 13.97 30.05 -7.53
C SER A 25 12.92 30.04 -6.41
N LEU A 26 11.70 29.59 -6.68
CA LEU A 26 10.65 29.41 -5.68
C LEU A 26 11.01 28.28 -4.72
N VAL A 27 11.52 27.16 -5.24
CA VAL A 27 11.99 26.04 -4.41
C VAL A 27 13.19 26.47 -3.56
N TRP A 28 14.16 27.17 -4.15
CA TRP A 28 15.36 27.64 -3.46
C TRP A 28 15.02 28.60 -2.30
N SER A 29 14.09 29.54 -2.54
CA SER A 29 13.66 30.49 -1.51
C SER A 29 12.86 29.85 -0.36
N ALA A 30 12.16 28.73 -0.62
CA ALA A 30 11.43 27.98 0.39
C ALA A 30 12.34 27.16 1.34
N ILE A 31 13.59 26.89 0.95
CA ILE A 31 14.54 26.15 1.79
C ILE A 31 15.11 27.09 2.88
N PRO A 32 15.10 26.67 4.17
CA PRO A 32 15.76 27.39 5.26
C PRO A 32 17.23 27.75 4.96
N ASN A 33 17.67 28.94 5.42
CA ASN A 33 19.00 29.48 5.11
C ASN A 33 20.16 28.56 5.56
N ASP A 34 20.01 27.93 6.72
CA ASP A 34 20.95 26.96 7.30
C ASP A 34 21.07 25.71 6.42
N LEU A 35 19.95 25.15 5.94
CA LEU A 35 19.96 24.02 5.02
C LEU A 35 20.57 24.38 3.66
N ARG A 36 20.31 25.58 3.14
CA ARG A 36 20.96 26.09 1.91
C ARG A 36 22.48 26.17 2.08
N LYS A 37 22.93 26.68 3.23
CA LYS A 37 24.37 26.77 3.54
C LYS A 37 24.99 25.38 3.62
N MET A 38 24.38 24.45 4.34
CA MET A 38 24.84 23.05 4.43
C MET A 38 24.91 22.36 3.07
N LEU A 39 23.93 22.61 2.19
CA LEU A 39 23.92 22.05 0.83
C LEU A 39 25.09 22.58 0.00
N ILE A 40 25.31 23.90 0.01
CA ILE A 40 26.44 24.53 -0.70
C ILE A 40 27.77 23.99 -0.17
N GLU A 41 27.92 23.91 1.15
CA GLU A 41 29.13 23.35 1.78
C GLU A 41 29.40 21.91 1.35
N ARG A 42 28.35 21.06 1.26
CA ARG A 42 28.49 19.66 0.82
C ARG A 42 28.76 19.48 -0.67
N LEU A 43 28.35 20.44 -1.51
CA LEU A 43 28.61 20.41 -2.94
C LEU A 43 30.03 20.86 -3.31
N GLN A 44 30.74 21.50 -2.37
CA GLN A 44 32.09 21.99 -2.61
C GLN A 44 33.15 20.95 -2.23
N PRO A 45 34.28 20.88 -2.96
CA PRO A 45 34.54 21.58 -4.22
C PRO A 45 33.82 20.93 -5.41
N PRO A 46 33.72 21.63 -6.57
CA PRO A 46 33.17 21.03 -7.79
C PRO A 46 33.91 19.73 -8.16
N ASN A 47 33.16 18.71 -8.55
CA ASN A 47 33.69 17.36 -8.83
C ASN A 47 33.32 16.90 -10.26
N PRO A 48 34.04 17.39 -11.29
CA PRO A 48 33.76 17.04 -12.68
C PRO A 48 34.03 15.56 -12.99
N GLU A 49 34.91 14.90 -12.23
CA GLU A 49 35.20 13.47 -12.41
C GLU A 49 34.01 12.62 -12.01
N LEU A 50 33.44 12.86 -10.83
CA LEU A 50 32.21 12.19 -10.39
C LEU A 50 31.03 12.51 -11.31
N ALA A 51 30.90 13.76 -11.75
CA ALA A 51 29.87 14.15 -12.70
C ALA A 51 29.95 13.36 -14.02
N LYS A 52 31.17 13.16 -14.53
CA LYS A 52 31.41 12.31 -15.71
C LYS A 52 31.06 10.85 -15.45
N GLN A 53 31.50 10.27 -14.33
CA GLN A 53 31.17 8.87 -13.98
C GLN A 53 29.66 8.63 -13.92
N ILE A 54 28.91 9.53 -13.26
CA ILE A 54 27.45 9.44 -13.20
C ILE A 54 26.83 9.58 -14.59
N THR A 55 27.35 10.50 -15.42
CA THR A 55 26.89 10.68 -16.80
C THR A 55 27.09 9.43 -17.64
N ASP A 56 28.25 8.77 -17.52
CA ASP A 56 28.56 7.54 -18.27
C ASP A 56 27.60 6.41 -17.89
N ILE A 57 27.20 6.30 -16.62
CA ILE A 57 26.20 5.33 -16.14
C ILE A 57 24.79 5.69 -16.64
N MET A 58 24.38 6.94 -16.48
CA MET A 58 22.99 7.38 -16.65
C MET A 58 22.60 7.72 -18.10
N SER A 59 23.57 7.89 -19.00
CA SER A 59 23.32 8.23 -20.41
C SER A 59 22.86 7.05 -21.26
N SER A 60 22.88 5.83 -20.74
CA SER A 60 22.37 4.64 -21.44
C SER A 60 20.88 4.80 -21.78
N SER A 61 20.47 4.39 -22.99
CA SER A 61 19.06 4.37 -23.40
C SER A 61 18.21 3.40 -22.55
N THR A 62 18.85 2.42 -21.91
CA THR A 62 18.22 1.53 -20.93
C THR A 62 19.21 1.27 -19.81
N LEU A 63 18.82 1.58 -18.57
CA LEU A 63 19.67 1.37 -17.41
C LEU A 63 19.79 -0.13 -17.12
N PRO A 64 21.02 -0.67 -16.96
CA PRO A 64 21.22 -2.07 -16.66
C PRO A 64 20.77 -2.41 -15.23
N VAL A 65 20.44 -3.68 -14.97
CA VAL A 65 20.25 -4.18 -13.61
C VAL A 65 21.50 -3.86 -12.78
N GLY A 66 21.32 -3.30 -11.58
CA GLY A 66 22.42 -2.92 -10.70
C GLY A 66 23.02 -1.53 -10.98
N TRP A 67 22.42 -0.70 -11.84
CA TRP A 67 22.90 0.67 -12.08
C TRP A 67 23.01 1.51 -10.79
N GLY A 68 22.11 1.30 -9.82
CA GLY A 68 22.16 1.98 -8.53
C GLY A 68 23.39 1.61 -7.71
N LYS A 69 23.85 0.36 -7.79
CA LYS A 69 25.10 -0.09 -7.15
C LYS A 69 26.34 0.50 -7.82
N GLN A 70 26.28 0.81 -9.12
CA GLN A 70 27.38 1.53 -9.78
C GLN A 70 27.49 2.98 -9.28
N LEU A 71 26.37 3.62 -8.96
CA LEU A 71 26.38 4.94 -8.32
C LEU A 71 26.84 4.91 -6.86
N PHE A 72 26.55 3.80 -6.15
CA PHE A 72 26.91 3.61 -4.74
C PHE A 72 27.74 2.33 -4.56
N PRO A 73 29.02 2.31 -4.99
CA PRO A 73 29.83 1.09 -5.06
C PRO A 73 30.07 0.44 -3.70
N GLU A 74 30.09 1.21 -2.61
CA GLU A 74 30.28 0.70 -1.24
C GLU A 74 28.97 0.25 -0.57
N LEU A 75 27.80 0.40 -1.22
CA LEU A 75 26.50 0.07 -0.62
C LEU A 75 26.33 -1.45 -0.51
N ILE A 76 26.40 -2.01 0.69
CA ILE A 76 26.27 -3.46 0.93
C ILE A 76 24.88 -3.89 1.39
N ILE A 77 24.17 -3.01 2.11
CA ILE A 77 22.87 -3.27 2.71
C ILE A 77 21.99 -2.05 2.48
N THR A 78 20.73 -2.28 2.13
CA THR A 78 19.68 -1.26 2.13
C THR A 78 18.49 -1.72 2.96
N GLN A 79 17.85 -0.76 3.60
CA GLN A 79 16.65 -1.01 4.40
C GLN A 79 15.40 -0.83 3.55
N SER A 80 14.43 -1.71 3.73
CA SER A 80 13.08 -1.59 3.17
C SER A 80 12.08 -2.35 4.04
N CYS A 81 10.80 -2.04 3.88
CA CYS A 81 9.74 -2.68 4.65
C CYS A 81 9.22 -3.95 3.97
N SER A 82 8.79 -4.93 4.77
CA SER A 82 8.34 -6.25 4.32
C SER A 82 6.85 -6.38 4.02
N GLY A 83 6.06 -5.33 4.24
CA GLY A 83 4.62 -5.38 4.02
C GLY A 83 4.28 -5.88 2.61
N ALA A 84 3.27 -6.74 2.49
CA ALA A 84 2.88 -7.35 1.21
C ALA A 84 2.66 -6.31 0.09
N ALA A 85 2.12 -5.14 0.46
CA ALA A 85 1.94 -3.99 -0.42
C ALA A 85 3.26 -3.53 -1.09
N LEU A 86 4.41 -3.71 -0.45
CA LEU A 86 5.71 -3.21 -0.88
C LEU A 86 6.56 -4.24 -1.63
N LEU A 87 6.08 -5.48 -1.82
CA LEU A 87 6.84 -6.54 -2.49
C LEU A 87 7.32 -6.12 -3.89
N HIS A 88 6.44 -5.49 -4.67
CA HIS A 88 6.78 -5.02 -6.01
C HIS A 88 7.80 -3.86 -6.00
N HIS A 89 7.75 -2.97 -4.99
CA HIS A 89 8.77 -1.95 -4.78
C HIS A 89 10.11 -2.59 -4.42
N ASN A 90 10.10 -3.63 -3.59
CA ASN A 90 11.31 -4.39 -3.24
C ASN A 90 11.91 -5.07 -4.48
N ASP A 91 11.10 -5.62 -5.38
CA ASP A 91 11.61 -6.21 -6.63
C ASP A 91 12.18 -5.16 -7.58
N LYS A 92 11.55 -3.99 -7.70
CA LYS A 92 12.11 -2.83 -8.41
C LYS A 92 13.45 -2.42 -7.80
N LEU A 93 13.55 -2.36 -6.47
CA LEU A 93 14.77 -1.99 -5.76
C LEU A 93 15.90 -3.02 -5.97
N LYS A 94 15.58 -4.32 -5.95
CA LYS A 94 16.51 -5.40 -6.29
C LYS A 94 17.04 -5.26 -7.72
N ASN A 95 16.18 -4.88 -8.67
CA ASN A 95 16.62 -4.63 -10.05
C ASN A 95 17.54 -3.41 -10.15
N ILE A 96 17.25 -2.33 -9.41
CA ILE A 96 18.07 -1.12 -9.39
C ILE A 96 19.45 -1.40 -8.77
N LEU A 97 19.49 -2.14 -7.66
CA LEU A 97 20.71 -2.36 -6.88
C LEU A 97 21.49 -3.63 -7.28
N GLY A 98 20.85 -4.56 -7.98
CA GLY A 98 21.44 -5.84 -8.37
C GLY A 98 21.66 -6.77 -7.18
N SER A 99 22.26 -7.93 -7.43
CA SER A 99 22.48 -8.98 -6.43
C SER A 99 23.56 -8.66 -5.39
N GLY A 100 24.30 -7.57 -5.56
CA GLY A 100 25.39 -7.16 -4.67
C GLY A 100 24.95 -6.36 -3.45
N VAL A 101 23.64 -6.10 -3.28
CA VAL A 101 23.08 -5.34 -2.15
C VAL A 101 21.98 -6.14 -1.48
N GLN A 102 22.12 -6.34 -0.18
CA GLN A 102 21.14 -7.06 0.62
C GLN A 102 20.00 -6.14 1.05
N LEU A 103 18.76 -6.54 0.79
CA LEU A 103 17.57 -5.86 1.26
C LEU A 103 17.12 -6.47 2.59
N CYS A 104 17.01 -5.65 3.63
CA CYS A 104 16.59 -6.10 4.95
C CYS A 104 15.53 -5.18 5.58
N GLY A 105 14.61 -5.75 6.34
CA GLY A 105 13.75 -4.98 7.24
C GLY A 105 14.48 -4.79 8.54
N GLU A 106 14.74 -3.55 8.95
CA GLU A 106 15.50 -3.27 10.19
C GLU A 106 14.72 -3.70 11.43
N CYS A 107 13.47 -3.26 11.52
CA CYS A 107 12.58 -3.55 12.61
C CYS A 107 11.14 -3.65 12.10
N TYR A 108 10.32 -4.30 12.91
CA TYR A 108 8.88 -4.27 12.78
C TYR A 108 8.32 -3.40 13.92
N SER A 109 7.71 -2.29 13.57
CA SER A 109 7.22 -1.29 14.51
C SER A 109 5.87 -0.73 14.09
N SER A 110 5.12 -0.24 15.06
CA SER A 110 3.88 0.50 14.90
C SER A 110 3.89 1.75 15.77
N THR A 111 2.81 2.54 15.74
CA THR A 111 2.64 3.70 16.64
C THR A 111 2.56 3.28 18.11
N GLU A 112 2.14 2.05 18.39
CA GLU A 112 2.06 1.48 19.73
C GLU A 112 3.41 1.00 20.28
N GLY A 113 4.40 0.74 19.43
CA GLY A 113 5.75 0.36 19.84
C GLY A 113 6.56 -0.41 18.80
N VAL A 114 7.82 -0.71 19.15
CA VAL A 114 8.66 -1.61 18.36
C VAL A 114 8.36 -3.05 18.78
N LEU A 115 7.89 -3.87 17.84
CA LEU A 115 7.49 -5.25 18.09
C LEU A 115 8.67 -6.20 17.90
N GLY A 116 9.50 -5.99 16.88
CA GLY A 116 10.62 -6.87 16.62
C GLY A 116 11.79 -6.20 15.89
N ILE A 117 12.97 -6.81 16.03
CA ILE A 117 14.23 -6.37 15.43
C ILE A 117 14.79 -7.50 14.60
N ASN A 118 15.30 -7.19 13.41
CA ASN A 118 15.96 -8.17 12.56
C ASN A 118 17.44 -8.29 12.90
N LEU A 119 17.77 -9.16 13.87
CA LEU A 119 19.15 -9.32 14.33
C LEU A 119 20.09 -9.94 13.28
N GLY A 120 19.56 -10.58 12.25
CA GLY A 120 20.37 -11.21 11.19
C GLY A 120 20.63 -10.28 10.01
N TYR A 121 19.83 -9.22 9.86
CA TYR A 121 19.70 -8.45 8.63
C TYR A 121 19.48 -9.33 7.37
N THR A 122 19.12 -10.60 7.53
CA THR A 122 19.15 -11.64 6.48
C THR A 122 17.91 -11.66 5.59
N SER A 123 16.85 -10.97 5.99
CA SER A 123 15.56 -11.02 5.32
C SER A 123 14.81 -9.69 5.47
N LEU A 124 13.84 -9.46 4.59
CA LEU A 124 12.89 -8.35 4.74
C LEU A 124 11.92 -8.60 5.90
N ASN A 125 11.47 -9.83 6.11
CA ASN A 125 10.30 -10.15 6.95
C ASN A 125 10.61 -11.11 8.11
N GLN A 126 11.78 -11.01 8.73
CA GLN A 126 12.15 -11.88 9.86
C GLN A 126 12.61 -11.04 11.04
N PHE A 127 11.91 -11.19 12.16
CA PHE A 127 12.10 -10.35 13.32
C PHE A 127 12.14 -11.17 14.60
N THR A 128 12.88 -10.67 15.58
CA THR A 128 12.92 -11.19 16.93
C THR A 128 12.23 -10.20 17.86
N PHE A 129 11.41 -10.67 18.79
CA PHE A 129 10.66 -9.80 19.70
C PHE A 129 11.53 -8.79 20.45
N ALA A 130 11.14 -7.53 20.40
CA ALA A 130 11.85 -6.42 21.03
C ALA A 130 11.38 -6.23 22.48
N VAL A 131 11.63 -7.23 23.34
CA VAL A 131 11.08 -7.36 24.71
C VAL A 131 11.39 -6.20 25.67
N ARG A 132 12.27 -5.27 25.30
CA ARG A 132 12.54 -4.04 26.07
C ARG A 132 11.53 -2.93 25.82
N PHE A 133 10.80 -2.97 24.70
CA PHE A 133 9.86 -1.93 24.30
C PHE A 133 8.44 -2.25 24.75
N CYS A 134 8.03 -3.51 24.64
CA CYS A 134 6.72 -3.99 25.07
C CYS A 134 6.85 -5.36 25.73
N TYR A 135 5.90 -5.65 26.62
CA TYR A 135 5.58 -7.01 27.01
C TYR A 135 4.63 -7.61 25.98
N PHE A 136 4.89 -8.84 25.54
CA PHE A 136 4.16 -9.49 24.46
C PHE A 136 3.42 -10.73 24.97
N GLU A 137 2.15 -10.82 24.62
CA GLU A 137 1.32 -12.01 24.72
C GLU A 137 0.88 -12.40 23.29
N LEU A 138 0.61 -13.69 23.07
CA LEU A 138 0.25 -14.22 21.77
C LEU A 138 -1.07 -14.98 21.87
N ILE A 139 -2.08 -14.59 21.08
CA ILE A 139 -3.35 -15.31 21.01
C ILE A 139 -3.26 -16.35 19.88
N PRO A 140 -3.35 -17.66 20.17
CA PRO A 140 -3.40 -18.70 19.15
C PRO A 140 -4.61 -18.57 18.23
N GLU A 141 -4.50 -19.07 17.00
CA GLU A 141 -5.56 -18.99 15.98
C GLU A 141 -6.92 -19.50 16.47
N GLU A 142 -6.93 -20.61 17.20
CA GLU A 142 -8.14 -21.20 17.79
C GLU A 142 -8.86 -20.30 18.81
N GLN A 143 -8.17 -19.31 19.39
CA GLN A 143 -8.71 -18.39 20.41
C GLN A 143 -9.14 -17.03 19.83
N TRP A 144 -8.93 -16.78 18.54
CA TRP A 144 -9.08 -15.46 17.92
C TRP A 144 -10.46 -14.82 18.04
N ASN A 145 -11.51 -15.63 18.15
CA ASN A 145 -12.91 -15.18 18.21
C ASN A 145 -13.50 -15.25 19.62
N GLU A 146 -12.71 -15.67 20.60
CA GLU A 146 -13.16 -15.74 21.99
C GLU A 146 -13.25 -14.34 22.60
N LYS A 147 -14.25 -14.15 23.46
CA LYS A 147 -14.44 -12.88 24.19
C LYS A 147 -13.29 -12.63 25.18
N HIS A 148 -12.77 -13.72 25.75
CA HIS A 148 -11.67 -13.72 26.70
C HIS A 148 -10.63 -14.75 26.22
N PRO A 149 -9.83 -14.41 25.20
CA PRO A 149 -8.90 -15.36 24.59
C PRO A 149 -7.82 -15.77 25.59
N GLU A 150 -7.48 -17.05 25.57
CA GLU A 150 -6.28 -17.54 26.25
C GLU A 150 -5.04 -17.16 25.44
N CYS A 151 -4.09 -16.50 26.10
CA CYS A 151 -2.82 -16.12 25.49
C CYS A 151 -1.71 -17.08 25.93
N VAL A 152 -0.72 -17.28 25.06
CA VAL A 152 0.57 -17.87 25.42
C VAL A 152 1.64 -16.78 25.49
N LEU A 153 2.68 -17.03 26.28
CA LEU A 153 3.86 -16.16 26.30
C LEU A 153 4.73 -16.42 25.07
N VAL A 154 5.57 -15.44 24.70
CA VAL A 154 6.44 -15.53 23.53
C VAL A 154 7.35 -16.77 23.60
N GLU A 155 7.91 -17.09 24.75
CA GLU A 155 8.77 -18.26 24.97
C GLU A 155 8.04 -19.61 24.85
N HIS A 156 6.70 -19.62 24.94
CA HIS A 156 5.86 -20.81 24.79
C HIS A 156 5.21 -20.89 23.41
N SER A 157 5.53 -19.95 22.51
CA SER A 157 5.07 -20.01 21.13
C SER A 157 5.64 -21.26 20.43
N GLU A 158 4.94 -21.77 19.42
CA GLU A 158 5.29 -22.99 18.69
C GLU A 158 5.62 -22.69 17.23
N LEU A 159 6.58 -23.45 16.69
CA LEU A 159 7.02 -23.34 15.31
C LEU A 159 5.84 -23.54 14.34
N ASN A 160 5.82 -22.71 13.29
CA ASN A 160 4.82 -22.70 12.23
C ASN A 160 3.37 -22.38 12.64
N LYS A 161 3.12 -21.99 13.89
CA LYS A 161 1.80 -21.54 14.33
C LYS A 161 1.59 -20.05 14.10
N LEU A 162 0.32 -19.68 13.89
CA LEU A 162 -0.14 -18.31 13.74
C LEU A 162 -0.61 -17.76 15.09
N TYR A 163 -0.27 -16.50 15.33
CA TYR A 163 -0.65 -15.79 16.54
C TYR A 163 -1.08 -14.38 16.23
N GLU A 164 -2.09 -13.89 16.95
CA GLU A 164 -2.37 -12.46 17.04
C GLU A 164 -1.53 -11.86 18.17
N VAL A 165 -0.84 -10.75 17.87
CA VAL A 165 0.02 -10.08 18.84
C VAL A 165 -0.81 -9.23 19.81
N VAL A 166 -0.53 -9.40 21.11
CA VAL A 166 -1.06 -8.57 22.19
C VAL A 166 0.11 -7.90 22.88
N ILE A 167 0.00 -6.60 23.13
CA ILE A 167 1.07 -5.82 23.77
C ILE A 167 0.60 -5.20 25.08
N THR A 168 1.55 -5.08 26.00
CA THR A 168 1.47 -4.15 27.13
C THR A 168 2.71 -3.25 27.10
N ASN A 169 2.54 -1.93 27.20
CA ASN A 169 3.64 -0.98 27.07
C ASN A 169 3.64 0.10 28.19
N TYR A 170 4.73 0.86 28.26
CA TYR A 170 4.90 1.93 29.25
C TYR A 170 3.97 3.14 29.03
N ASN A 171 3.32 3.23 27.88
CA ASN A 171 2.46 4.35 27.49
C ASN A 171 0.98 4.09 27.80
N GLY A 172 0.68 3.05 28.58
CA GLY A 172 -0.67 2.80 29.10
C GLY A 172 -1.54 1.88 28.24
N LEU A 173 -0.97 1.21 27.23
CA LEU A 173 -1.65 0.10 26.57
C LEU A 173 -1.47 -1.16 27.42
N TYR A 174 -2.57 -1.77 27.85
CA TYR A 174 -2.59 -2.99 28.66
C TYR A 174 -3.39 -4.07 27.93
N ARG A 175 -2.72 -5.20 27.65
CA ARG A 175 -3.28 -6.31 26.85
C ARG A 175 -3.97 -5.83 25.58
N TYR A 176 -3.38 -4.86 24.89
CA TYR A 176 -3.91 -4.29 23.67
C TYR A 176 -3.69 -5.26 22.50
N ARG A 177 -4.79 -5.65 21.85
CA ARG A 177 -4.76 -6.50 20.65
C ARG A 177 -4.33 -5.68 19.44
N MET A 178 -3.17 -6.01 18.88
CA MET A 178 -2.62 -5.31 17.71
C MET A 178 -3.41 -5.58 16.44
N GLY A 179 -4.05 -6.76 16.35
CA GLY A 179 -4.63 -7.27 15.11
C GLY A 179 -3.58 -7.75 14.09
N ASP A 180 -2.29 -7.64 14.40
CA ASP A 180 -1.20 -8.17 13.58
C ASP A 180 -1.09 -9.68 13.80
N ILE A 181 -1.14 -10.41 12.69
CA ILE A 181 -1.00 -11.87 12.66
C ILE A 181 0.42 -12.20 12.24
N ILE A 182 1.11 -12.90 13.13
CA ILE A 182 2.49 -13.34 12.94
C ILE A 182 2.56 -14.86 12.88
N LYS A 183 3.63 -15.36 12.25
CA LYS A 183 3.97 -16.78 12.27
C LYS A 183 5.35 -16.97 12.90
N ILE A 184 5.48 -17.91 13.82
CA ILE A 184 6.81 -18.31 14.33
C ILE A 184 7.49 -19.19 13.28
N ILE A 185 8.66 -18.78 12.83
CA ILE A 185 9.37 -19.44 11.72
C ILE A 185 10.68 -20.09 12.15
N ASP A 186 11.24 -19.69 13.30
CA ASP A 186 12.50 -20.22 13.82
C ASP A 186 12.69 -19.84 15.30
N TYR A 187 13.68 -20.44 15.96
CA TYR A 187 14.18 -20.02 17.27
C TYR A 187 15.68 -19.74 17.19
N ARG A 188 16.04 -18.46 17.20
CA ARG A 188 17.43 -18.05 17.22
C ARG A 188 18.06 -18.49 18.55
N ASN A 189 19.27 -19.05 18.48
CA ASN A 189 20.00 -19.58 19.64
C ASN A 189 19.20 -20.60 20.48
N GLY A 190 18.25 -21.30 19.86
CA GLY A 190 17.49 -22.40 20.46
C GLY A 190 16.26 -21.99 21.28
N ASN A 191 16.11 -20.71 21.67
CA ASN A 191 15.00 -20.29 22.53
C ASN A 191 14.42 -18.90 22.22
N LEU A 192 14.99 -18.14 21.28
CA LEU A 192 14.53 -16.79 20.98
C LEU A 192 13.64 -16.80 19.74
N PRO A 193 12.31 -16.67 19.86
CA PRO A 193 11.41 -16.85 18.73
C PRO A 193 11.67 -15.79 17.65
N VAL A 194 11.73 -16.28 16.42
CA VAL A 194 11.78 -15.46 15.21
C VAL A 194 10.42 -15.56 14.54
N PHE A 195 9.84 -14.42 14.24
CA PHE A 195 8.54 -14.33 13.61
C PHE A 195 8.60 -13.59 12.27
N GLU A 196 7.64 -13.89 11.42
CA GLU A 196 7.31 -13.10 10.23
C GLU A 196 5.92 -12.49 10.38
N LEU A 197 5.71 -11.29 9.82
CA LEU A 197 4.37 -10.71 9.70
C LEU A 197 3.66 -11.40 8.54
N VAL A 198 2.45 -11.91 8.78
CA VAL A 198 1.62 -12.55 7.76
C VAL A 198 0.61 -11.55 7.20
N TYR A 199 -0.23 -10.97 8.05
CA TYR A 199 -1.22 -9.94 7.69
C TYR A 199 -1.73 -9.21 8.94
N ARG A 200 -2.55 -8.17 8.75
CA ARG A 200 -3.29 -7.50 9.83
C ARG A 200 -4.79 -7.74 9.65
N ARG A 201 -5.46 -8.28 10.68
CA ARG A 201 -6.87 -8.73 10.63
C ARG A 201 -7.87 -7.65 10.18
N SER A 202 -7.55 -6.37 10.36
CA SER A 202 -8.47 -5.26 10.11
C SER A 202 -8.24 -4.50 8.79
N SER A 203 -7.16 -4.75 8.03
CA SER A 203 -6.89 -4.00 6.79
C SER A 203 -7.25 -4.81 5.54
N ILE A 204 -8.17 -4.29 4.73
CA ILE A 204 -8.53 -4.86 3.42
C ILE A 204 -7.70 -4.24 2.30
N LEU A 205 -7.49 -2.93 2.31
CA LEU A 205 -6.74 -2.22 1.27
C LEU A 205 -5.54 -1.48 1.87
N ASN A 206 -4.38 -1.67 1.24
CA ASN A 206 -3.13 -1.03 1.61
C ASN A 206 -2.15 -0.99 0.43
N HIS A 207 -1.58 0.18 0.14
CA HIS A 207 -0.44 0.40 -0.76
C HIS A 207 0.68 1.15 -0.05
N PHE A 208 0.36 2.22 0.70
CA PHE A 208 1.32 3.16 1.28
C PHE A 208 1.19 3.32 2.80
N GLY A 209 0.32 2.56 3.45
CA GLY A 209 0.09 2.60 4.89
C GLY A 209 -1.28 3.15 5.28
N GLU A 210 -2.21 3.29 4.33
CA GLU A 210 -3.54 3.85 4.57
C GLU A 210 -4.49 2.92 5.33
N HIS A 211 -4.22 1.60 5.30
CA HIS A 211 -4.94 0.57 6.05
C HIS A 211 -6.47 0.73 6.03
N VAL A 212 -7.09 0.80 4.85
CA VAL A 212 -8.55 0.88 4.75
C VAL A 212 -9.16 -0.44 5.24
N THR A 213 -10.07 -0.31 6.21
CA THR A 213 -10.69 -1.44 6.90
C THR A 213 -11.97 -1.92 6.22
N GLU A 214 -12.39 -3.15 6.54
CA GLU A 214 -13.67 -3.69 6.08
C GLU A 214 -14.85 -2.80 6.48
N GLN A 215 -14.85 -2.35 7.74
CA GLN A 215 -15.92 -1.51 8.28
C GLN A 215 -16.01 -0.17 7.56
N GLN A 216 -14.87 0.44 7.20
CA GLN A 216 -14.85 1.66 6.40
C GLN A 216 -15.48 1.40 5.03
N ILE A 217 -15.07 0.34 4.34
CA ILE A 217 -15.64 -0.01 3.02
C ILE A 217 -17.15 -0.24 3.12
N ILE A 218 -17.62 -1.07 4.06
CA ILE A 218 -19.05 -1.37 4.21
C ILE A 218 -19.85 -0.11 4.53
N SER A 219 -19.40 0.70 5.49
CA SER A 219 -20.12 1.91 5.89
C SER A 219 -20.17 2.95 4.77
N THR A 220 -19.12 3.06 3.97
CA THR A 220 -19.08 3.88 2.77
C THR A 220 -20.01 3.34 1.69
N LEU A 221 -19.96 2.04 1.38
CA LEU A 221 -20.85 1.42 0.39
C LEU A 221 -22.33 1.59 0.75
N GLN A 222 -22.70 1.40 2.02
CA GLN A 222 -24.07 1.59 2.49
C GLN A 222 -24.57 3.03 2.26
N ARG A 223 -23.76 4.03 2.61
CA ARG A 223 -24.09 5.45 2.39
C ARG A 223 -24.18 5.79 0.90
N SER A 224 -23.24 5.26 0.12
CA SER A 224 -23.16 5.51 -1.32
C SER A 224 -24.34 4.90 -2.08
N ILE A 225 -24.75 3.68 -1.72
CA ILE A 225 -25.88 3.00 -2.35
C ILE A 225 -27.19 3.69 -2.00
N LYS A 226 -27.32 4.19 -0.77
CA LYS A 226 -28.47 5.02 -0.38
C LYS A 226 -28.57 6.27 -1.27
N GLN A 227 -27.46 6.97 -1.47
CA GLN A 227 -27.44 8.15 -2.34
C GLN A 227 -27.72 7.79 -3.80
N LEU A 228 -27.18 6.67 -4.31
CA LEU A 228 -27.46 6.19 -5.67
C LEU A 228 -28.96 5.89 -5.86
N ASN A 229 -29.57 5.25 -4.86
CA ASN A 229 -31.00 4.96 -4.84
C ASN A 229 -31.85 6.24 -4.87
N GLU A 230 -31.46 7.26 -4.11
CA GLU A 230 -32.12 8.56 -4.10
C GLU A 230 -32.00 9.27 -5.47
N GLN A 231 -30.80 9.25 -6.08
CA GLN A 231 -30.54 9.87 -7.38
C GLN A 231 -31.31 9.20 -8.52
N LEU A 232 -31.32 7.86 -8.56
CA LEU A 232 -31.92 7.09 -9.64
C LEU A 232 -33.38 6.71 -9.37
N LYS A 233 -33.92 7.05 -8.19
CA LYS A 233 -35.25 6.61 -7.72
C LYS A 233 -35.41 5.09 -7.77
N THR A 234 -34.37 4.38 -7.32
CA THR A 234 -34.29 2.91 -7.32
C THR A 234 -34.24 2.36 -5.89
N SER A 235 -34.32 1.05 -5.75
CA SER A 235 -34.17 0.36 -4.47
C SER A 235 -33.11 -0.75 -4.55
N PHE A 236 -31.88 -0.41 -4.92
CA PHE A 236 -30.77 -1.38 -4.93
C PHE A 236 -30.34 -1.78 -3.52
N ILE A 237 -30.02 -3.06 -3.36
CA ILE A 237 -29.43 -3.63 -2.15
C ILE A 237 -28.04 -4.17 -2.47
N LEU A 238 -27.05 -3.92 -1.61
CA LEU A 238 -25.74 -4.55 -1.70
C LEU A 238 -25.88 -6.06 -1.47
N VAL A 239 -25.47 -6.88 -2.43
CA VAL A 239 -25.42 -8.34 -2.30
C VAL A 239 -24.11 -8.77 -1.66
N ASP A 240 -23.01 -8.37 -2.28
CA ASP A 240 -21.66 -8.74 -1.90
C ASP A 240 -20.67 -7.77 -2.57
N TYR A 241 -19.43 -7.75 -2.08
CA TYR A 241 -18.35 -6.99 -2.69
C TYR A 241 -17.00 -7.69 -2.50
N CYS A 242 -16.03 -7.33 -3.33
CA CYS A 242 -14.63 -7.58 -3.03
C CYS A 242 -13.78 -6.37 -3.41
N ALA A 243 -12.60 -6.30 -2.81
CA ALA A 243 -11.71 -5.15 -2.91
C ALA A 243 -10.29 -5.64 -3.16
N THR A 244 -9.53 -4.90 -3.97
CA THR A 244 -8.11 -5.17 -4.18
C THR A 244 -7.33 -3.88 -4.40
N SER A 245 -6.06 -3.89 -4.00
CA SER A 245 -5.07 -2.91 -4.42
C SER A 245 -4.58 -3.24 -5.83
N VAL A 246 -4.50 -2.24 -6.71
CA VAL A 246 -4.04 -2.37 -8.10
C VAL A 246 -2.82 -1.46 -8.33
N ASN A 247 -1.82 -1.97 -9.04
CA ASN A 247 -0.71 -1.20 -9.58
C ASN A 247 -0.62 -1.48 -11.09
N GLU A 248 -0.92 -0.47 -11.89
CA GLU A 248 -0.83 -0.54 -13.36
C GLU A 248 -0.03 0.66 -13.88
N ASN A 249 1.07 0.41 -14.57
CA ASN A 249 1.92 1.46 -15.16
C ASN A 249 2.37 2.54 -14.15
N ASN A 250 2.74 2.14 -12.93
CA ASN A 250 3.09 3.03 -11.81
C ASN A 250 1.92 3.91 -11.31
N LEU A 251 0.68 3.60 -11.69
CA LEU A 251 -0.52 4.17 -11.09
C LEU A 251 -1.04 3.22 -10.03
N PHE A 252 -1.12 3.71 -8.80
CA PHE A 252 -1.59 2.96 -7.64
C PHE A 252 -3.02 3.37 -7.32
N TYR A 253 -3.95 2.42 -7.26
CA TYR A 253 -5.33 2.69 -6.87
C TYR A 253 -5.95 1.46 -6.22
N HIS A 254 -7.08 1.64 -5.55
CA HIS A 254 -7.90 0.52 -5.12
C HIS A 254 -9.03 0.29 -6.11
N ARG A 255 -9.45 -0.98 -6.23
CA ARG A 255 -10.56 -1.40 -7.06
C ARG A 255 -11.59 -2.11 -6.20
N LEU A 256 -12.85 -1.70 -6.32
CA LEU A 256 -14.01 -2.33 -5.70
C LEU A 256 -14.87 -3.02 -6.76
N PHE A 257 -15.22 -4.27 -6.50
CA PHE A 257 -16.21 -5.03 -7.25
C PHE A 257 -17.48 -5.10 -6.41
N ILE A 258 -18.60 -4.63 -6.93
CA ILE A 258 -19.85 -4.46 -6.17
C ILE A 258 -20.98 -5.18 -6.90
N GLU A 259 -21.64 -6.12 -6.25
CA GLU A 259 -22.86 -6.74 -6.77
C GLU A 259 -24.09 -6.14 -6.08
N LEU A 260 -25.01 -5.60 -6.89
CA LEU A 260 -26.26 -5.01 -6.42
C LEU A 260 -27.45 -5.90 -6.82
N ASN A 261 -28.48 -5.94 -5.97
CA ASN A 261 -29.74 -6.60 -6.24
C ASN A 261 -30.86 -5.57 -6.43
N PRO A 262 -31.49 -5.50 -7.61
CA PRO A 262 -32.68 -4.69 -7.83
C PRO A 262 -33.88 -5.27 -7.07
N GLN A 263 -34.70 -4.43 -6.40
CA GLN A 263 -35.90 -4.90 -5.70
C GLN A 263 -37.17 -4.83 -6.56
N GLN A 264 -37.13 -4.06 -7.66
CA GLN A 264 -38.27 -3.88 -8.56
C GLN A 264 -37.88 -4.17 -10.02
N SER A 265 -38.86 -4.49 -10.88
CA SER A 265 -38.60 -4.76 -12.30
C SER A 265 -37.96 -3.58 -13.03
N ASN A 266 -38.33 -2.34 -12.67
CA ASN A 266 -37.72 -1.13 -13.24
C ASN A 266 -36.27 -0.94 -12.77
N ASP A 267 -35.96 -1.30 -11.53
CA ASP A 267 -34.58 -1.26 -11.00
C ASP A 267 -33.67 -2.21 -11.78
N ALA A 268 -34.18 -3.39 -12.19
CA ALA A 268 -33.41 -4.36 -12.96
C ALA A 268 -33.02 -3.81 -14.34
N ILE A 269 -33.93 -3.09 -15.01
CA ILE A 269 -33.64 -2.43 -16.29
C ILE A 269 -32.56 -1.37 -16.10
N ILE A 270 -32.65 -0.57 -15.03
CA ILE A 270 -31.64 0.47 -14.73
C ILE A 270 -30.29 -0.19 -14.44
N LEU A 271 -30.25 -1.27 -13.64
CA LEU A 271 -29.01 -1.99 -13.35
C LEU A 271 -28.37 -2.58 -14.61
N ASP A 272 -29.16 -3.18 -15.51
CA ASP A 272 -28.66 -3.69 -16.79
C ASP A 272 -28.12 -2.57 -17.69
N GLN A 273 -28.73 -1.38 -17.67
CA GLN A 273 -28.22 -0.21 -18.39
C GLN A 273 -26.90 0.30 -17.79
N LEU A 274 -26.78 0.35 -16.47
CA LEU A 274 -25.55 0.71 -15.75
C LEU A 274 -24.42 -0.28 -16.06
N LEU A 275 -24.72 -1.58 -16.07
CA LEU A 275 -23.78 -2.62 -16.45
C LEU A 275 -23.40 -2.51 -17.93
N GLY A 276 -24.35 -2.24 -18.82
CA GLY A 276 -24.12 -2.07 -20.25
C GLY A 276 -23.14 -0.93 -20.58
N TYR A 277 -23.17 0.15 -19.80
CA TYR A 277 -22.18 1.24 -19.89
C TYR A 277 -20.75 0.74 -19.63
N LEU A 278 -20.56 -0.05 -18.58
CA LEU A 278 -19.26 -0.64 -18.22
C LEU A 278 -18.74 -1.66 -19.25
N PHE A 279 -19.58 -2.14 -20.17
CA PHE A 279 -19.19 -3.04 -21.27
C PHE A 279 -19.10 -2.36 -22.64
N GLY A 280 -19.20 -1.02 -22.71
CA GLY A 280 -18.85 -0.26 -23.93
C GLY A 280 -19.96 -0.27 -24.97
N HIS A 281 -21.19 -0.55 -24.55
CA HIS A 281 -22.35 -0.40 -25.41
C HIS A 281 -22.72 1.09 -25.51
N HIS A 282 -22.36 1.74 -26.62
CA HIS A 282 -22.48 3.17 -26.92
C HIS A 282 -23.92 3.72 -27.08
N ASN A 283 -24.90 3.19 -26.35
CA ASN A 283 -26.30 3.63 -26.44
C ASN A 283 -26.88 4.07 -25.08
N THR A 284 -26.06 4.73 -24.27
CA THR A 284 -26.37 4.99 -22.85
C THR A 284 -26.78 6.42 -22.56
N ASN A 285 -27.82 6.55 -21.73
CA ASN A 285 -28.32 7.78 -21.15
C ASN A 285 -27.20 8.46 -20.33
N GLN A 286 -26.84 9.69 -20.70
CA GLN A 286 -25.78 10.48 -20.07
C GLN A 286 -26.03 10.72 -18.57
N GLU A 287 -27.30 10.70 -18.14
CA GLU A 287 -27.67 10.79 -16.72
C GLU A 287 -27.21 9.57 -15.91
N LEU A 288 -27.26 8.36 -16.49
CA LEU A 288 -26.84 7.13 -15.82
C LEU A 288 -25.32 7.06 -15.68
N GLU A 289 -24.60 7.48 -16.73
CA GLU A 289 -23.13 7.62 -16.69
C GLU A 289 -22.71 8.59 -15.59
N ASN A 290 -23.34 9.76 -15.52
CA ASN A 290 -23.04 10.73 -14.47
C ASN A 290 -23.37 10.20 -13.08
N SER A 291 -24.43 9.41 -12.94
CA SER A 291 -24.80 8.78 -11.67
C SER A 291 -23.76 7.75 -11.20
N LEU A 292 -23.19 6.95 -12.11
CA LEU A 292 -22.08 6.03 -11.78
C LEU A 292 -20.80 6.78 -11.41
N LYS A 293 -20.45 7.83 -12.16
CA LYS A 293 -19.30 8.69 -11.81
C LYS A 293 -19.47 9.31 -10.43
N ASN A 294 -20.65 9.85 -10.15
CA ASN A 294 -20.97 10.43 -8.85
C ASN A 294 -20.94 9.40 -7.73
N PHE A 295 -21.40 8.18 -7.99
CA PHE A 295 -21.33 7.07 -7.04
C PHE A 295 -19.87 6.73 -6.69
N ALA A 296 -18.99 6.62 -7.69
CA ALA A 296 -17.57 6.36 -7.46
C ALA A 296 -16.87 7.51 -6.74
N LEU A 297 -17.12 8.75 -7.17
CA LEU A 297 -16.59 9.96 -6.52
C LEU A 297 -17.05 10.08 -5.08
N PHE A 298 -18.29 9.71 -4.78
CA PHE A 298 -18.80 9.77 -3.42
C PHE A 298 -18.12 8.73 -2.53
N ILE A 299 -17.96 7.48 -2.99
CA ILE A 299 -17.22 6.44 -2.26
C ILE A 299 -15.80 6.92 -1.95
N ASP A 300 -15.12 7.43 -2.97
CA ASP A 300 -13.75 7.90 -2.87
C ASP A 300 -13.60 9.05 -1.88
N LYS A 301 -14.48 10.06 -1.98
CA LYS A 301 -14.51 11.21 -1.08
C LYS A 301 -14.81 10.78 0.35
N ASP A 302 -15.79 9.91 0.53
CA ASP A 302 -16.19 9.44 1.84
C ASP A 302 -15.09 8.62 2.54
N LEU A 303 -14.28 7.89 1.78
CA LEU A 303 -13.04 7.28 2.28
C LEU A 303 -11.99 8.33 2.66
N CYS A 304 -11.79 9.39 1.87
CA CYS A 304 -10.92 10.51 2.26
C CYS A 304 -11.40 11.21 3.54
N ASP A 305 -12.72 11.38 3.71
CA ASP A 305 -13.30 12.05 4.86
C ASP A 305 -13.21 11.17 6.14
N SER A 306 -13.25 9.84 5.99
CA SER A 306 -13.24 8.88 7.11
C SER A 306 -11.87 8.23 7.39
N ASN A 307 -10.88 8.40 6.52
CA ASN A 307 -9.53 7.88 6.68
C ASN A 307 -8.48 8.93 6.28
N TYR A 308 -7.83 9.51 7.29
CA TYR A 308 -6.80 10.53 7.12
C TYR A 308 -5.63 10.06 6.24
N PHE A 309 -5.13 8.83 6.43
CA PHE A 309 -4.01 8.32 5.66
C PHE A 309 -4.38 8.07 4.20
N TYR A 310 -5.58 7.56 3.94
CA TYR A 310 -6.10 7.48 2.57
C TYR A 310 -6.14 8.87 1.92
N SER A 311 -6.66 9.87 2.64
CA SER A 311 -6.72 11.27 2.18
C SER A 311 -5.34 11.85 1.87
N ASP A 312 -4.34 11.63 2.73
CA ASP A 312 -2.97 12.12 2.53
C ASP A 312 -2.29 11.50 1.29
N GLU A 313 -2.46 10.18 1.10
CA GLU A 313 -1.95 9.47 -0.08
C GLU A 313 -2.64 9.93 -1.38
N ARG A 314 -3.92 10.31 -1.30
CA ARG A 314 -4.67 10.92 -2.40
C ARG A 314 -4.22 12.34 -2.73
N LEU A 315 -4.03 13.19 -1.72
CA LEU A 315 -3.56 14.56 -1.89
C LEU A 315 -2.12 14.63 -2.42
N SER A 316 -1.26 13.70 -1.99
CA SER A 316 0.12 13.58 -2.48
C SER A 316 0.20 12.95 -3.89
N SER A 317 -0.92 12.56 -4.49
CA SER A 317 -1.01 11.90 -5.80
C SER A 317 -0.27 10.56 -5.89
N ARG A 318 0.15 9.99 -4.74
CA ARG A 318 0.75 8.66 -4.66
C ARG A 318 -0.31 7.58 -4.91
N LEU A 319 -1.53 7.81 -4.42
CA LEU A 319 -2.71 7.00 -4.67
C LEU A 319 -3.68 7.75 -5.61
N GLN A 320 -4.23 7.06 -6.59
CA GLN A 320 -5.18 7.57 -7.58
C GLN A 320 -6.63 7.31 -7.15
N SER A 321 -7.57 7.93 -7.87
CA SER A 321 -9.02 7.70 -7.76
C SER A 321 -9.38 6.23 -7.67
N LEU A 322 -10.21 5.88 -6.68
CA LEU A 322 -10.73 4.53 -6.53
C LEU A 322 -11.51 4.13 -7.79
N ASP A 323 -11.29 2.90 -8.24
CA ASP A 323 -11.96 2.31 -9.39
C ASP A 323 -13.10 1.40 -8.94
N ILE A 324 -14.26 1.49 -9.60
CA ILE A 324 -15.46 0.74 -9.23
C ILE A 324 -15.99 -0.04 -10.42
N LEU A 325 -16.24 -1.32 -10.18
CA LEU A 325 -16.84 -2.24 -11.13
C LEU A 325 -18.13 -2.83 -10.56
N LEU A 326 -19.27 -2.50 -11.16
CA LEU A 326 -20.52 -3.19 -10.88
C LEU A 326 -20.50 -4.58 -11.51
N CYS A 327 -20.91 -5.57 -10.73
CA CYS A 327 -20.95 -6.97 -11.12
C CYS A 327 -22.38 -7.39 -11.48
N LYS A 328 -22.50 -8.31 -12.44
CA LYS A 328 -23.78 -8.96 -12.77
C LYS A 328 -24.28 -9.77 -11.58
N GLN A 329 -25.59 -9.89 -11.43
CA GLN A 329 -26.19 -10.73 -10.41
C GLN A 329 -25.71 -12.20 -10.52
N GLY A 330 -25.37 -12.80 -9.38
CA GLY A 330 -24.82 -14.15 -9.27
C GLY A 330 -23.33 -14.25 -9.55
N THR A 331 -22.60 -13.14 -9.67
CA THR A 331 -21.14 -13.13 -9.85
C THR A 331 -20.46 -13.73 -8.64
N PHE A 332 -20.79 -13.27 -7.43
CA PHE A 332 -20.16 -13.79 -6.21
C PHE A 332 -20.58 -15.23 -5.87
N ILE A 333 -21.78 -15.67 -6.30
CA ILE A 333 -22.19 -17.08 -6.19
C ILE A 333 -21.28 -17.97 -7.04
N LYS A 334 -21.04 -17.59 -8.30
CA LYS A 334 -20.13 -18.33 -9.20
C LYS A 334 -18.69 -18.29 -8.70
N LEU A 335 -18.25 -17.18 -8.10
CA LEU A 335 -16.93 -17.04 -7.49
C LEU A 335 -16.75 -18.05 -6.34
N LYS A 336 -17.72 -18.13 -5.42
CA LYS A 336 -17.74 -19.08 -4.29
C LYS A 336 -17.75 -20.54 -4.74
N GLN A 337 -18.31 -20.84 -5.92
CA GLN A 337 -18.32 -22.18 -6.51
C GLN A 337 -17.04 -22.54 -7.28
N GLY A 338 -16.04 -21.65 -7.34
CA GLY A 338 -14.80 -21.88 -8.10
C GLY A 338 -14.98 -21.97 -9.61
N LYS A 339 -16.15 -21.56 -10.15
CA LYS A 339 -16.50 -21.68 -11.58
C LYS A 339 -16.09 -20.46 -12.41
N PHE A 340 -15.26 -19.58 -11.87
CA PHE A 340 -14.79 -18.38 -12.57
C PHE A 340 -13.48 -18.65 -13.32
N PHE A 341 -13.57 -18.86 -14.63
CA PHE A 341 -12.50 -18.46 -15.55
C PHE A 341 -12.64 -16.94 -15.74
N LEU A 342 -11.66 -16.16 -15.29
CA LEU A 342 -11.57 -14.72 -15.52
C LEU A 342 -11.45 -14.42 -17.03
N LYS A 343 -12.57 -14.40 -17.74
CA LYS A 343 -12.77 -13.57 -18.94
C LYS A 343 -13.63 -12.38 -18.54
N VAL A 344 -13.07 -11.50 -17.71
CA VAL A 344 -13.64 -10.17 -17.48
C VAL A 344 -12.94 -9.25 -18.47
N TYR A 345 -13.69 -8.79 -19.48
CA TYR A 345 -13.25 -7.76 -20.39
C TYR A 345 -13.40 -6.41 -19.66
N PHE A 346 -12.29 -5.72 -19.40
CA PHE A 346 -12.25 -4.46 -18.68
C PHE A 346 -12.59 -3.28 -19.60
N ILE A 347 -13.46 -2.37 -19.15
CA ILE A 347 -13.47 -0.98 -19.63
C ILE A 347 -13.14 -0.08 -18.47
N ARG A 348 -12.09 0.71 -18.69
CA ARG A 348 -11.44 1.63 -17.77
C ARG A 348 -12.29 2.88 -17.63
N MET A 349 -12.75 3.20 -16.42
CA MET A 349 -13.12 4.57 -16.08
C MET A 349 -11.95 5.21 -15.34
N MET A 350 -11.07 5.92 -16.05
CA MET A 350 -10.23 6.89 -15.38
C MET A 350 -11.10 8.12 -15.12
N LEU A 351 -11.33 8.45 -13.84
CA LEU A 351 -11.69 9.80 -13.46
C LEU A 351 -10.47 10.69 -13.78
N GLN A 352 -10.45 11.26 -14.98
CA GLN A 352 -9.59 12.40 -15.25
C GLN A 352 -10.14 13.55 -14.42
N THR A 353 -9.35 14.00 -13.44
CA THR A 353 -9.52 15.32 -12.81
C THR A 353 -9.37 16.42 -13.83
#